data_AF-A0A6P6VW57-F1
#
_entry.id   AF-A0A6P6VW57-F1
#
_cell.length_a   1.000
_cell.length_b   1.000
_cell.length_c   1.000
_cell.angle_alpha   90.00
_cell.angle_beta   90.00
_cell.angle_gamma   90.00
#
_symmetry.space_group_name_H-M   'P 1'
#
loop_
_entity.id
_entity.type
_entity.pdbx_description
1 polymer ?
#
loop_
_entity_poly.entity_id
_entity_poly.type
_entity_poly.pdbx_seq_one_letter_code
_entity_poly.pdbx_strand_id
1 'polypeptide(L)'
;MATKQMEEIQKKLSMLNYPRANAPAQSLLFAGMERYALLEWLFFKLLGDKSPFSQQNLQGDAMDRDEETSRIQYLAEIAKFLGITTTVDTEAIQGRGSYEDRTEMLRLIVDLVEASIYADNPEWSVDEQVARDIQLIDAIAERQAQIFSEECKLFPADVQIQSIYPLPDIADLEKQLSDQSNRLLSLQEMVDDLASKHSYNPDEDYAEVEAKLRAYLESFLETARSFNSIYTKEIRPWTHMMEVPQLHGFGPAANRLLEAYKMLLKFLGNLKNLRDSHAAVAVGSSESVGGEPSSVTRIISECETSLTLLNRDLGILSASIAREKGQDVML
;
A
#
# COMPACT_ATOMS: atom_id res chain seq x y z
N MET A 1 -9.90 16.15 40.06
CA MET A 1 -10.05 15.05 39.08
C MET A 1 -9.02 15.20 37.98
N ALA A 2 -8.96 16.35 37.31
CA ALA A 2 -7.92 16.78 36.37
C ALA A 2 -6.46 16.39 36.73
N THR A 3 -5.98 16.72 37.93
CA THR A 3 -4.60 16.40 38.37
C THR A 3 -4.33 14.90 38.48
N LYS A 4 -5.31 14.11 38.96
CA LYS A 4 -5.17 12.65 39.05
C LYS A 4 -5.08 11.99 37.67
N GLN A 5 -5.84 12.48 36.70
CA GLN A 5 -5.80 11.97 35.33
C GLN A 5 -4.42 12.22 34.70
N MET A 6 -3.83 13.39 34.93
CA MET A 6 -2.51 13.67 34.38
C MET A 6 -1.39 12.87 35.06
N GLU A 7 -1.49 12.61 36.37
CA GLU A 7 -0.58 11.69 37.07
C GLU A 7 -0.63 10.28 36.48
N GLU A 8 -1.83 9.80 36.14
CA GLU A 8 -2.03 8.52 35.46
C GLU A 8 -1.40 8.50 34.06
N ILE A 9 -1.63 9.55 33.26
CA ILE A 9 -0.99 9.71 31.95
C ILE A 9 0.54 9.67 32.08
N GLN A 10 1.13 10.42 33.01
CA GLN A 10 2.59 10.44 33.21
C GLN A 10 3.14 9.08 33.67
N LYS A 11 2.38 8.37 34.53
CA LYS A 11 2.73 7.00 34.92
C LYS A 11 2.74 6.08 33.70
N LYS A 12 1.71 6.13 32.85
CA LYS A 12 1.65 5.35 31.59
C LYS A 12 2.78 5.70 30.64
N LEU A 13 3.05 6.99 30.41
CA LEU A 13 4.19 7.44 29.60
C LEU A 13 5.52 6.89 30.11
N SER A 14 5.69 6.78 31.44
CA SER A 14 6.88 6.18 32.05
C SER A 14 6.97 4.68 31.75
N MET A 15 5.86 3.94 31.87
CA MET A 15 5.80 2.51 31.53
C MET A 15 6.06 2.24 30.05
N LEU A 16 5.61 3.14 29.17
CA LEU A 16 5.83 3.07 27.72
C LEU A 16 7.24 3.52 27.30
N ASN A 17 8.09 3.90 28.27
CA ASN A 17 9.46 4.40 28.06
C ASN A 17 9.52 5.68 27.20
N TYR A 18 8.57 6.61 27.38
CA TYR A 18 8.68 7.93 26.76
C TYR A 18 9.86 8.70 27.38
N PRO A 19 10.85 9.16 26.58
CA PRO A 19 12.08 9.75 27.11
C PRO A 19 11.89 11.00 28.00
N ARG A 20 10.75 11.70 27.85
CA ARG A 20 10.42 12.92 28.61
C ARG A 20 9.16 12.75 29.45
N ALA A 21 8.91 11.54 29.97
CA ALA A 21 7.73 11.25 30.79
C ALA A 21 7.62 12.10 32.07
N ASN A 22 8.74 12.65 32.56
CA ASN A 22 8.81 13.54 33.70
C ASN A 22 8.58 15.03 33.36
N ALA A 23 8.25 15.38 32.12
CA ALA A 23 7.95 16.75 31.73
C ALA A 23 6.74 17.29 32.52
N PRO A 24 6.71 18.60 32.86
CA PRO A 24 5.58 19.20 33.55
C PRO A 24 4.26 19.01 32.78
N ALA A 25 3.18 18.71 33.51
CA ALA A 25 1.84 18.54 32.94
C ALA A 25 1.44 19.67 31.99
N GLN A 26 1.73 20.92 32.37
CA GLN A 26 1.42 22.10 31.57
C GLN A 26 2.17 22.10 30.23
N SER A 27 3.40 21.58 30.18
CA SER A 27 4.20 21.52 28.95
C SER A 27 3.66 20.48 27.95
N LEU A 28 2.93 19.46 28.43
CA LEU A 28 2.33 18.41 27.59
C LEU A 28 0.92 18.79 27.10
N LEU A 29 0.19 19.60 27.87
CA LEU A 29 -1.20 19.96 27.58
C LEU A 29 -1.37 21.21 26.71
N PHE A 30 -0.38 22.10 26.69
CA PHE A 30 -0.45 23.36 25.96
C PHE A 30 0.51 23.37 24.76
N ALA A 31 0.26 24.28 23.81
CA ALA A 31 1.10 24.49 22.64
C ALA A 31 2.58 24.68 23.04
N GLY A 32 3.46 23.92 22.39
CA GLY A 32 4.89 24.00 22.63
C GLY A 32 5.63 22.72 22.25
N MET A 33 6.95 22.81 22.23
CA MET A 33 7.84 21.75 21.74
C MET A 33 7.67 20.41 22.48
N GLU A 34 7.38 20.43 23.79
CA GLU A 34 7.19 19.21 24.57
C GLU A 34 5.91 18.46 24.17
N ARG A 35 4.81 19.18 23.94
CA ARG A 35 3.57 18.58 23.44
C ARG A 35 3.75 17.99 22.05
N TYR A 36 4.37 18.73 21.13
CA TYR A 36 4.58 18.26 19.77
C TYR A 36 5.53 17.05 19.71
N ALA A 37 6.59 17.05 20.52
CA ALA A 37 7.48 15.91 20.65
C ALA A 37 6.77 14.67 21.24
N LEU A 38 5.87 14.87 22.21
CA LEU A 38 5.07 13.78 22.75
C LEU A 38 4.10 13.21 21.72
N LEU A 39 3.32 14.07 21.04
CA LEU A 39 2.37 13.63 20.01
C LEU A 39 3.08 12.91 18.87
N GLU A 40 4.22 13.45 18.42
CA GLU A 40 5.05 12.81 17.42
C GLU A 40 5.48 11.42 17.86
N TRP A 41 6.03 11.29 19.07
CA TRP A 41 6.47 10.00 19.61
C TRP A 41 5.31 9.00 19.71
N LEU A 42 4.15 9.42 20.20
CA LEU A 42 2.95 8.58 20.30
C LEU A 42 2.46 8.13 18.92
N PHE A 43 2.40 9.04 17.95
CA PHE A 43 1.95 8.73 16.60
C PHE A 43 2.90 7.77 15.89
N PHE A 44 4.21 7.96 16.02
CA PHE A 44 5.19 7.03 15.45
C PHE A 44 5.14 5.65 16.10
N LYS A 45 4.82 5.57 17.40
CA LYS A 45 4.57 4.28 18.06
C LYS A 45 3.37 3.54 17.47
N LEU A 46 2.29 4.26 17.13
CA LEU A 46 1.11 3.66 16.49
C LEU A 46 1.35 3.26 15.03
N LEU A 47 2.09 4.08 14.29
CA LEU A 47 2.31 3.86 12.85
C LEU A 47 3.43 2.85 12.54
N GLY A 48 4.38 2.69 13.47
CA GLY A 48 5.54 1.82 13.32
C GLY A 48 6.56 2.29 12.27
N ASP A 49 7.63 1.51 12.11
CA ASP A 49 8.81 1.88 11.30
C ASP A 49 8.54 2.01 9.79
N LYS A 50 7.41 1.50 9.32
CA LYS A 50 6.99 1.57 7.91
C LYS A 50 5.97 2.69 7.65
N SER A 51 5.84 3.62 8.59
CA SER A 51 4.92 4.75 8.48
C SER A 51 5.12 5.54 7.18
N PRO A 52 4.04 5.90 6.45
CA PRO A 52 4.12 6.82 5.32
C PRO A 52 4.58 8.22 5.75
N PHE A 53 4.57 8.50 7.06
CA PHE A 53 5.01 9.73 7.71
C PHE A 53 6.45 9.62 8.25
N SER A 54 7.32 8.80 7.67
CA SER A 54 8.73 8.75 8.07
C SER A 54 9.45 10.06 7.68
N GLN A 55 10.13 10.72 8.63
CA GLN A 55 10.67 12.10 8.60
C GLN A 55 11.73 12.46 7.51
N GLN A 56 11.76 11.82 6.34
CA GLN A 56 12.75 12.13 5.30
C GLN A 56 12.65 13.55 4.69
N ASN A 57 11.66 14.38 5.07
CA ASN A 57 11.36 15.65 4.40
C ASN A 57 11.44 16.92 5.27
N LEU A 58 11.85 16.85 6.55
CA LEU A 58 11.87 18.03 7.44
C LEU A 58 13.24 18.73 7.55
N GLN A 59 14.29 18.25 6.87
CA GLN A 59 15.57 18.95 6.77
C GLN A 59 15.53 19.95 5.60
N GLY A 60 14.81 21.05 5.77
CA GLY A 60 14.79 22.19 4.85
C GLY A 60 15.08 23.47 5.61
N ASP A 61 16.22 24.10 5.31
CA ASP A 61 16.76 25.36 5.86
C ASP A 61 15.78 26.54 5.68
N ALA A 62 14.79 26.67 6.56
CA ALA A 62 13.82 27.75 6.55
C ALA A 62 13.54 28.24 7.97
N MET A 63 13.62 29.56 8.15
CA MET A 63 13.46 30.29 9.41
C MET A 63 12.47 29.66 10.41
N ASP A 64 12.95 29.36 11.63
CA ASP A 64 12.31 28.70 12.80
C ASP A 64 10.77 28.74 12.95
N ARG A 65 10.09 29.81 12.49
CA ARG A 65 8.64 29.98 12.64
C ARG A 65 7.83 29.17 11.62
N ASP A 66 8.39 28.96 10.43
CA ASP A 66 7.76 28.14 9.39
C ASP A 66 7.92 26.65 9.70
N GLU A 67 8.98 26.26 10.41
CA GLU A 67 9.20 24.88 10.86
C GLU A 67 8.16 24.44 11.91
N GLU A 68 7.86 25.27 12.91
CA GLU A 68 6.85 24.94 13.93
C GLU A 68 5.46 24.79 13.29
N THR A 69 5.08 25.73 12.42
CA THR A 69 3.79 25.68 11.71
C THR A 69 3.71 24.44 10.81
N SER A 70 4.78 24.13 10.09
CA SER A 70 4.87 22.92 9.24
C SER A 70 4.78 21.64 10.08
N ARG A 71 5.41 21.61 11.26
CA ARG A 71 5.35 20.47 12.17
C ARG A 71 3.95 20.27 12.76
N ILE A 72 3.26 21.35 13.12
CA ILE A 72 1.87 21.28 13.61
C ILE A 72 0.95 20.76 12.51
N GLN A 73 1.08 21.28 11.29
CA GLN A 73 0.34 20.83 10.13
C GLN A 73 0.57 19.34 9.87
N TYR A 74 1.82 18.91 9.94
CA TYR A 74 2.21 17.50 9.78
C TYR A 74 1.58 16.58 10.83
N LEU A 75 1.64 16.97 12.10
CA LEU A 75 0.99 16.22 13.18
C LEU A 75 -0.53 16.17 13.03
N ALA A 76 -1.16 17.24 12.52
CA ALA A 76 -2.60 17.27 12.26
C ALA A 76 -3.00 16.32 11.13
N GLU A 77 -2.16 16.19 10.09
CA GLU A 77 -2.36 15.22 9.02
C GLU A 77 -2.24 13.78 9.52
N ILE A 78 -1.27 13.51 10.40
CA ILE A 78 -1.13 12.20 11.05
C ILE A 78 -2.35 11.90 11.94
N ALA A 79 -2.79 12.86 12.76
CA ALA A 79 -3.94 12.67 13.64
C ALA A 79 -5.22 12.36 12.84
N LYS A 80 -5.42 13.04 11.71
CA LYS A 80 -6.51 12.71 10.78
C LYS A 80 -6.36 11.31 10.19
N PHE A 81 -5.16 10.95 9.76
CA PHE A 81 -4.90 9.62 9.18
C PHE A 81 -5.16 8.49 10.18
N LEU A 82 -4.76 8.68 11.44
CA LEU A 82 -5.03 7.74 12.54
C LEU A 82 -6.49 7.76 13.01
N GLY A 83 -7.33 8.64 12.47
CA GLY A 83 -8.74 8.78 12.87
C GLY A 83 -8.94 9.39 14.26
N ILE A 84 -7.91 10.01 14.84
CA ILE A 84 -7.99 10.72 16.12
C ILE A 84 -8.82 12.00 15.95
N THR A 85 -8.67 12.66 14.79
CA THR A 85 -9.49 13.81 14.38
C THR A 85 -10.20 13.51 13.06
N THR A 86 -11.40 14.07 12.87
CA THR A 86 -12.18 13.87 11.64
C THR A 86 -11.62 14.67 10.45
N THR A 87 -10.98 15.80 10.74
CA THR A 87 -10.34 16.69 9.76
C THR A 87 -8.89 17.01 10.17
N VAL A 88 -8.15 17.68 9.29
CA VAL A 88 -6.82 18.21 9.63
C VAL A 88 -7.04 19.40 10.56
N ASP A 89 -6.88 19.18 11.86
CA ASP A 89 -7.16 20.16 12.92
C ASP A 89 -5.88 20.54 13.66
N THR A 90 -5.30 21.68 13.28
CA THR A 90 -4.09 22.22 13.91
C THR A 90 -4.35 22.74 15.32
N GLU A 91 -5.57 23.17 15.63
CA GLU A 91 -5.93 23.71 16.95
C GLU A 91 -5.97 22.59 17.99
N ALA A 92 -6.45 21.40 17.62
CA ALA A 92 -6.40 20.20 18.46
C ALA A 92 -4.94 19.80 18.79
N ILE A 93 -4.05 19.83 17.79
CA ILE A 93 -2.61 19.57 17.98
C ILE A 93 -1.97 20.61 18.90
N GLN A 94 -2.33 21.89 18.76
CA GLN A 94 -1.87 22.96 19.65
C GLN A 94 -2.46 22.88 21.07
N GLY A 95 -3.45 22.03 21.31
CA GLY A 95 -4.10 21.92 22.61
C GLY A 95 -5.01 23.11 22.92
N ARG A 96 -5.75 23.60 21.92
CA ARG A 96 -6.85 24.54 22.16
C ARG A 96 -8.06 23.80 22.74
N GLY A 97 -8.85 24.50 23.55
CA GLY A 97 -10.03 23.93 24.24
C GLY A 97 -9.93 23.98 25.76
N SER A 98 -10.86 23.31 26.45
CA SER A 98 -10.84 23.21 27.91
C SER A 98 -9.67 22.36 28.41
N TYR A 99 -9.35 22.41 29.70
CA TYR A 99 -8.31 21.57 30.28
C TYR A 99 -8.69 20.09 30.16
N GLU A 100 -9.97 19.80 30.36
CA GLU A 100 -10.58 18.49 30.26
C GLU A 100 -10.43 17.93 28.84
N ASP A 101 -10.74 18.70 27.80
CA ASP A 101 -10.62 18.25 26.40
C ASP A 101 -9.18 17.87 26.04
N ARG A 102 -8.20 18.69 26.46
CA ARG A 102 -6.77 18.44 26.22
C ARG A 102 -6.27 17.19 26.92
N THR A 103 -6.71 17.02 28.17
CA THR A 103 -6.31 15.89 29.01
C THR A 103 -6.93 14.60 28.48
N GLU A 104 -8.21 14.65 28.08
CA GLU A 104 -8.92 13.51 27.54
C GLU A 104 -8.35 13.07 26.19
N MET A 105 -8.08 14.02 25.27
CA MET A 105 -7.41 13.70 24.01
C MET A 105 -6.07 13.00 24.26
N LEU A 106 -5.25 13.53 25.16
CA LEU A 106 -3.95 12.94 25.47
C LEU A 106 -4.08 11.55 26.11
N ARG A 107 -5.03 11.39 27.04
CA ARG A 107 -5.35 10.11 27.69
C ARG A 107 -5.71 9.05 26.65
N LEU A 108 -6.64 9.36 25.74
CA LEU A 108 -7.10 8.43 24.72
C LEU A 108 -5.96 7.99 23.78
N ILE A 109 -5.06 8.91 23.40
CA ILE A 109 -3.92 8.56 22.54
C ILE A 109 -2.92 7.68 23.29
N VAL A 110 -2.64 7.97 24.56
CA VAL A 110 -1.73 7.16 25.39
C VAL A 110 -2.31 5.77 25.64
N ASP A 111 -3.60 5.68 25.95
CA ASP A 111 -4.32 4.42 26.14
C ASP A 111 -4.30 3.58 24.85
N LEU A 112 -4.46 4.22 23.69
CA LEU A 112 -4.35 3.56 22.39
C LEU A 112 -2.94 3.00 22.14
N VAL A 113 -1.89 3.77 22.45
CA VAL A 113 -0.50 3.29 22.34
C VAL A 113 -0.22 2.14 23.30
N GLU A 114 -0.70 2.23 24.54
CA GLU A 114 -0.57 1.17 25.53
C GLU A 114 -1.24 -0.13 25.05
N ALA A 115 -2.49 -0.04 24.57
CA ALA A 115 -3.22 -1.17 24.02
C ALA A 115 -2.55 -1.77 22.78
N SER A 116 -1.83 -0.97 21.98
CA SER A 116 -1.08 -1.47 20.82
C SER A 116 0.16 -2.30 21.20
N ILE A 117 0.66 -2.16 22.43
CA ILE A 117 1.87 -2.84 22.92
C ILE A 117 1.51 -4.01 23.84
N TYR A 118 0.52 -3.83 24.69
CA TYR A 118 0.06 -4.82 25.65
C TYR A 118 -1.34 -5.28 25.25
N ALA A 119 -1.42 -6.43 24.56
CA ALA A 119 -2.68 -7.01 24.13
C ALA A 119 -3.49 -7.59 25.31
N ASP A 120 -2.79 -8.13 26.31
CA ASP A 120 -3.40 -8.80 27.46
C ASP A 120 -3.64 -7.82 28.61
N ASN A 121 -4.87 -7.80 29.12
CA ASN A 121 -5.20 -7.07 30.34
C ASN A 121 -4.93 -7.94 31.58
N PRO A 122 -4.02 -7.57 32.48
CA PRO A 122 -3.68 -8.37 33.65
C PRO A 122 -4.82 -8.48 34.68
N GLU A 123 -5.84 -7.64 34.59
CA GLU A 123 -7.02 -7.69 35.46
C GLU A 123 -8.12 -8.63 34.94
N TRP A 124 -8.08 -8.97 33.65
CA TRP A 124 -9.08 -9.84 33.03
C TRP A 124 -8.72 -11.32 33.21
N SER A 125 -9.74 -12.14 33.38
CA SER A 125 -9.59 -13.59 33.25
C SER A 125 -9.29 -13.97 31.78
N VAL A 126 -8.73 -15.16 31.57
CA VAL A 126 -8.44 -15.66 30.20
C VAL A 126 -9.70 -15.68 29.34
N ASP A 127 -10.84 -16.08 29.91
CA ASP A 127 -12.12 -16.14 29.20
C ASP A 127 -12.63 -14.73 28.81
N GLU A 128 -12.44 -13.75 29.68
CA GLU A 128 -12.81 -12.35 29.41
C GLU A 128 -11.91 -11.74 28.33
N GLN A 129 -10.60 -11.98 28.39
CA GLN A 129 -9.66 -11.52 27.36
C GLN A 129 -10.04 -12.10 25.99
N VAL A 130 -10.27 -13.41 25.89
CA VAL A 130 -10.66 -14.07 24.63
C VAL A 130 -11.97 -13.51 24.10
N ALA A 131 -12.97 -13.27 24.97
CA ALA A 131 -14.24 -12.68 24.55
C ALA A 131 -14.07 -11.26 23.99
N ARG A 132 -13.18 -10.44 24.58
CA ARG A 132 -12.89 -9.08 24.09
C ARG A 132 -12.09 -9.09 22.80
N ASP A 133 -11.12 -9.98 22.66
CA ASP A 133 -10.34 -10.13 21.43
C ASP A 133 -11.22 -10.57 20.26
N ILE A 134 -12.15 -11.51 20.48
CA ILE A 134 -13.14 -11.92 19.48
C ILE A 134 -14.03 -10.74 19.09
N GLN A 135 -14.55 -9.98 20.05
CA GLN A 135 -15.34 -8.78 19.76
C GLN A 135 -14.56 -7.74 18.94
N LEU A 136 -13.27 -7.57 19.21
CA LEU A 136 -12.41 -6.68 18.43
C LEU A 136 -12.23 -7.20 17.00
N ILE A 137 -11.98 -8.49 16.83
CA ILE A 137 -11.87 -9.12 15.50
C ILE A 137 -13.17 -8.98 14.71
N ASP A 138 -14.32 -9.20 15.36
CA ASP A 138 -15.63 -9.03 14.74
C ASP A 138 -15.86 -7.57 14.33
N ALA A 139 -15.53 -6.61 15.19
CA ALA A 139 -15.62 -5.18 14.86
C ALA A 139 -14.69 -4.79 13.69
N ILE A 140 -13.48 -5.35 13.63
CA ILE A 140 -12.56 -5.15 12.50
C ILE A 140 -13.15 -5.77 11.22
N ALA A 141 -13.72 -6.96 11.29
CA ALA A 141 -14.35 -7.64 10.17
C ALA A 141 -15.61 -6.91 9.67
N GLU A 142 -16.40 -6.30 10.56
CA GLU A 142 -17.53 -5.45 10.18
C GLU A 142 -17.05 -4.18 9.46
N ARG A 143 -15.96 -3.57 9.93
CA ARG A 143 -15.35 -2.41 9.28
C ARG A 143 -14.57 -2.76 8.02
N GLN A 144 -14.15 -4.02 7.85
CA GLN A 144 -13.56 -4.53 6.63
C GLN A 144 -14.50 -4.32 5.44
N ALA A 145 -15.81 -4.54 5.62
CA ALA A 145 -16.79 -4.28 4.56
C ALA A 145 -16.79 -2.80 4.11
N GLN A 146 -16.48 -1.86 5.00
CA GLN A 146 -16.33 -0.44 4.66
C GLN A 146 -15.00 -0.16 3.96
N ILE A 147 -13.89 -0.76 4.40
CA ILE A 147 -12.56 -0.63 3.79
C ILE A 147 -12.56 -1.18 2.35
N PHE A 148 -13.28 -2.27 2.11
CA PHE A 148 -13.43 -2.89 0.79
C PHE A 148 -14.73 -2.48 0.08
N SER A 149 -15.46 -1.50 0.62
CA SER A 149 -16.64 -0.95 -0.07
C SER A 149 -16.22 -0.14 -1.30
N GLU A 150 -17.09 -0.09 -2.31
CA GLU A 150 -16.88 0.74 -3.51
C GLU A 150 -16.76 2.24 -3.20
N GLU A 151 -17.23 2.68 -2.02
CA GLU A 151 -17.13 4.05 -1.54
C GLU A 151 -15.73 4.38 -1.01
N CYS A 152 -14.99 3.40 -0.48
CA CYS A 152 -13.62 3.57 -0.02
C CYS A 152 -12.64 3.38 -1.19
N LYS A 153 -12.53 4.41 -2.02
CA LYS A 153 -11.64 4.44 -3.19
C LYS A 153 -10.17 4.52 -2.74
N LEU A 154 -9.59 3.38 -2.38
CA LEU A 154 -8.19 3.24 -1.97
C LEU A 154 -7.19 3.52 -3.11
N PHE A 155 -7.65 3.49 -4.36
CA PHE A 155 -6.81 3.72 -5.54
C PHE A 155 -7.25 4.98 -6.31
N PRO A 156 -6.30 5.75 -6.88
CA PRO A 156 -6.62 6.83 -7.82
C PRO A 156 -7.46 6.29 -8.98
N ALA A 157 -8.31 7.15 -9.55
CA ALA A 157 -9.18 6.79 -10.69
C ALA A 157 -8.39 6.14 -11.84
N ASP A 158 -7.13 6.55 -12.01
CA ASP A 158 -6.22 6.10 -13.08
C ASP A 158 -5.77 4.64 -12.94
N VAL A 159 -5.85 4.05 -11.74
CA VAL A 159 -5.50 2.64 -11.46
C VAL A 159 -6.71 1.71 -11.55
N GLN A 160 -7.92 2.26 -11.38
CA GLN A 160 -9.18 1.51 -11.48
C GLN A 160 -9.62 1.25 -12.93
N ILE A 161 -8.86 1.74 -13.92
CA ILE A 161 -9.06 1.47 -15.35
C ILE A 161 -8.53 0.06 -15.70
N GLN A 162 -9.05 -0.97 -15.05
CA GLN A 162 -9.10 -2.30 -15.65
C GLN A 162 -10.52 -2.55 -16.12
N SER A 163 -10.78 -2.06 -17.34
CA SER A 163 -11.68 -2.67 -18.32
C SER A 163 -12.96 -3.30 -17.77
N ILE A 164 -13.84 -2.51 -17.16
CA ILE A 164 -15.27 -2.82 -17.20
C ILE A 164 -15.82 -2.01 -18.37
N TYR A 165 -15.59 -2.48 -19.58
CA TYR A 165 -16.56 -2.18 -20.63
C TYR A 165 -17.78 -3.01 -20.28
N PRO A 166 -18.94 -2.41 -19.95
CA PRO A 166 -20.17 -3.18 -19.89
C PRO A 166 -20.31 -3.91 -21.23
N LEU A 167 -20.61 -5.22 -21.20
CA LEU A 167 -20.89 -5.94 -22.44
C LEU A 167 -21.98 -5.17 -23.19
N PRO A 168 -21.74 -4.75 -24.45
CA PRO A 168 -22.74 -4.03 -25.22
C PRO A 168 -24.01 -4.86 -25.31
N ASP A 169 -25.16 -4.20 -25.22
CA ASP A 169 -26.45 -4.87 -25.36
C ASP A 169 -26.55 -5.52 -26.74
N ILE A 170 -27.23 -6.65 -26.83
CA ILE A 170 -27.37 -7.43 -28.07
C ILE A 170 -28.02 -6.56 -29.16
N ALA A 171 -28.97 -5.70 -28.78
CA ALA A 171 -29.61 -4.75 -29.69
C ALA A 171 -28.62 -3.73 -30.28
N ASP A 172 -27.62 -3.30 -29.51
CA ASP A 172 -26.58 -2.38 -30.00
C ASP A 172 -25.62 -3.08 -30.96
N LEU A 173 -25.30 -4.35 -30.70
CA LEU A 173 -24.46 -5.17 -31.59
C LEU A 173 -25.17 -5.49 -32.90
N GLU A 174 -26.46 -5.81 -32.86
CA GLU A 174 -27.28 -6.03 -34.06
C GLU A 174 -27.39 -4.76 -34.91
N LYS A 175 -27.55 -3.60 -34.27
CA LYS A 175 -27.54 -2.30 -34.95
C LYS A 175 -26.18 -2.03 -35.60
N GLN A 176 -25.08 -2.25 -34.88
CA GLN A 176 -23.73 -2.09 -35.44
C GLN A 176 -23.47 -3.03 -36.61
N LEU A 177 -23.92 -4.28 -36.54
CA LEU A 177 -23.80 -5.24 -37.63
C LEU A 177 -24.60 -4.80 -38.87
N SER A 178 -25.80 -4.27 -38.67
CA SER A 178 -26.62 -3.69 -39.73
C SER A 178 -25.93 -2.48 -40.38
N ASP A 179 -25.41 -1.55 -39.59
CA ASP A 179 -24.71 -0.36 -40.08
C ASP A 179 -23.46 -0.74 -40.89
N GLN A 180 -22.68 -1.72 -40.43
CA GLN A 180 -21.51 -2.23 -41.15
C GLN A 180 -21.89 -2.99 -42.42
N SER A 181 -22.95 -3.79 -42.40
CA SER A 181 -23.45 -4.48 -43.59
C SER A 181 -23.89 -3.49 -44.67
N ASN A 182 -24.60 -2.42 -44.28
CA ASN A 182 -24.99 -1.36 -45.21
C ASN A 182 -23.78 -0.63 -45.80
N ARG A 183 -22.75 -0.39 -44.98
CA ARG A 183 -21.50 0.23 -45.45
C ARG A 183 -20.74 -0.66 -46.44
N LEU A 184 -20.69 -1.97 -46.18
CA LEU A 184 -20.11 -2.94 -47.09
C LEU A 184 -20.85 -2.99 -48.42
N LEU A 185 -22.19 -2.97 -48.40
CA LEU A 185 -23.00 -2.91 -49.61
C LEU A 185 -22.73 -1.66 -50.43
N SER A 186 -22.64 -0.48 -49.79
CA SER A 186 -22.30 0.76 -50.47
C SER A 186 -20.89 0.75 -51.08
N LEU A 187 -19.91 0.16 -50.38
CA LEU A 187 -18.56 0.02 -50.91
C LEU A 187 -18.51 -0.97 -52.08
N GLN A 188 -19.25 -2.07 -52.00
CA GLN A 188 -19.37 -3.03 -53.09
C GLN A 188 -19.99 -2.36 -54.34
N GLU A 189 -21.05 -1.58 -54.17
CA GLU A 189 -21.67 -0.83 -55.27
C GLU A 189 -20.68 0.17 -55.89
N MET A 190 -19.86 0.85 -55.08
CA MET A 190 -18.82 1.75 -55.57
C MET A 190 -17.72 1.01 -56.34
N VAL A 191 -17.32 -0.17 -55.87
CA VAL A 191 -16.33 -1.02 -56.57
C VAL A 191 -16.91 -1.52 -57.89
N ASP A 192 -18.17 -1.96 -57.90
CA ASP A 192 -18.85 -2.43 -59.11
C ASP A 192 -19.04 -1.29 -60.12
N ASP A 193 -19.39 -0.08 -59.66
CA ASP A 193 -19.47 1.13 -60.49
C ASP A 193 -18.11 1.50 -61.08
N LEU A 194 -17.04 1.47 -60.27
CA LEU A 194 -15.66 1.73 -60.73
C LEU A 194 -15.21 0.68 -61.75
N ALA A 195 -15.50 -0.60 -61.51
CA ALA A 195 -15.18 -1.70 -62.42
C ALA A 195 -15.98 -1.62 -63.73
N SER A 196 -17.21 -1.09 -63.69
CA SER A 196 -18.03 -0.87 -64.89
C SER A 196 -17.52 0.30 -65.74
N LYS A 197 -16.94 1.33 -65.11
CA LYS A 197 -16.46 2.55 -65.76
C LYS A 197 -15.01 2.45 -66.24
N HIS A 198 -14.20 1.66 -65.57
CA HIS A 198 -12.78 1.51 -65.87
C HIS A 198 -12.45 0.02 -66.06
N SER A 199 -12.14 -0.36 -67.29
CA SER A 199 -11.58 -1.69 -67.58
C SER A 199 -10.18 -1.76 -66.97
N TYR A 200 -10.01 -2.62 -65.96
CA TYR A 200 -8.70 -2.86 -65.34
C TYR A 200 -7.69 -3.27 -66.41
N ASN A 201 -6.75 -2.37 -66.72
CA ASN A 201 -5.68 -2.59 -67.69
C ASN A 201 -4.35 -2.68 -66.93
N PRO A 202 -3.79 -3.89 -66.74
CA PRO A 202 -2.51 -4.06 -66.05
C PRO A 202 -1.31 -3.44 -66.81
N ASP A 203 -1.49 -3.09 -68.08
CA ASP A 203 -0.47 -2.47 -68.95
C ASP A 203 -0.76 -0.98 -69.24
N GLU A 204 -1.56 -0.31 -68.39
CA GLU A 204 -1.83 1.12 -68.53
C GLU A 204 -0.55 1.94 -68.34
N ASP A 205 -0.28 2.90 -69.23
CA ASP A 205 0.95 3.69 -69.20
C ASP A 205 0.85 4.75 -68.08
N TYR A 206 1.27 4.35 -66.88
CA TYR A 206 1.28 5.19 -65.68
C TYR A 206 2.38 6.27 -65.69
N ALA A 207 3.04 6.55 -66.82
CA ALA A 207 4.15 7.49 -66.92
C ALA A 207 3.87 8.86 -66.28
N GLU A 208 2.64 9.39 -66.39
CA GLU A 208 2.27 10.66 -65.76
C GLU A 208 2.16 10.55 -64.22
N VAL A 209 1.59 9.45 -63.73
CA VAL A 209 1.45 9.19 -62.28
C VAL A 209 2.81 8.88 -61.66
N GLU A 210 3.65 8.10 -62.36
CA GLU A 210 5.03 7.82 -61.97
C GLU A 210 5.86 9.11 -61.94
N ALA A 211 5.72 9.98 -62.94
CA ALA A 211 6.40 11.28 -62.96
C ALA A 211 5.97 12.17 -61.80
N LYS A 212 4.67 12.24 -61.49
CA LYS A 212 4.16 12.97 -60.32
C LYS A 212 4.68 12.38 -59.01
N LEU A 213 4.66 11.06 -58.86
CA LEU A 213 5.19 10.37 -57.67
C LEU A 213 6.68 10.65 -57.49
N ARG A 214 7.46 10.58 -58.58
CA ARG A 214 8.89 10.87 -58.57
C ARG A 214 9.17 12.31 -58.15
N ALA A 215 8.39 13.27 -58.65
CA ALA A 215 8.50 14.67 -58.24
C ALA A 215 8.18 14.88 -56.75
N TYR A 216 7.15 14.19 -56.22
CA TYR A 216 6.83 14.24 -54.78
C TYR A 216 7.94 13.62 -53.92
N LEU A 217 8.49 12.48 -54.33
CA LEU A 217 9.59 11.82 -53.63
C LEU A 217 10.86 12.68 -53.64
N GLU A 218 11.15 13.36 -54.75
CA GLU A 218 12.30 14.25 -54.85
C GLU A 218 12.14 15.49 -53.96
N SER A 219 10.95 16.10 -53.93
CA SER A 219 10.62 17.18 -53.00
C SER A 219 10.73 16.75 -51.53
N PHE A 220 10.27 15.54 -51.20
CA PHE A 220 10.42 14.96 -49.87
C PHE A 220 11.89 14.77 -49.49
N LEU A 221 12.71 14.20 -50.39
CA LEU A 221 14.13 13.98 -50.15
C LEU A 221 14.90 15.29 -49.94
N GLU A 222 14.53 16.35 -50.64
CA GLU A 222 15.12 17.68 -50.45
C GLU A 222 14.73 18.28 -49.09
N THR A 223 13.46 18.14 -48.71
CA THR A 223 12.97 18.57 -47.39
C THR A 223 13.68 17.80 -46.26
N ALA A 224 13.83 16.48 -46.41
CA ALA A 224 14.53 15.64 -45.44
C ALA A 224 16.02 16.00 -45.35
N ARG A 225 16.68 16.31 -46.47
CA ARG A 225 18.07 16.79 -46.48
C ARG A 225 18.23 18.12 -45.76
N SER A 226 17.35 19.08 -46.03
CA SER A 226 17.34 20.38 -45.35
C SER A 226 17.11 20.23 -43.85
N PHE A 227 16.13 19.42 -43.44
CA PHE A 227 15.91 19.11 -42.04
C PHE A 227 17.14 18.45 -41.40
N ASN A 228 17.75 17.46 -42.04
CA ASN A 228 18.93 16.78 -41.50
C ASN A 228 20.12 17.74 -41.32
N SER A 229 20.28 18.71 -42.24
CA SER A 229 21.30 19.76 -42.11
C SER A 229 21.02 20.65 -40.89
N ILE A 230 19.80 21.14 -40.73
CA ILE A 230 19.39 21.95 -39.57
C ILE A 230 19.57 21.15 -38.27
N TYR A 231 19.10 19.91 -38.25
CA TYR A 231 19.25 19.03 -37.10
C TYR A 231 20.72 18.84 -36.72
N THR A 232 21.59 18.53 -37.69
CA THR A 232 23.00 18.20 -37.40
C THR A 232 23.83 19.42 -37.05
N LYS A 233 23.58 20.57 -37.70
CA LYS A 233 24.41 21.78 -37.54
C LYS A 233 23.91 22.75 -36.49
N GLU A 234 22.61 22.77 -36.24
CA GLU A 234 22.00 23.77 -35.35
C GLU A 234 21.42 23.08 -34.12
N ILE A 235 20.44 22.18 -34.30
CA ILE A 235 19.71 21.58 -33.16
C ILE A 235 20.61 20.68 -32.31
N ARG A 236 21.35 19.76 -32.93
CA ARG A 236 22.17 18.76 -32.23
C ARG A 236 23.27 19.41 -31.37
N PRO A 237 24.05 20.39 -31.85
CA PRO A 237 24.99 21.13 -31.01
C PRO A 237 24.29 21.87 -29.87
N TRP A 238 23.15 22.51 -30.15
CA TRP A 238 22.38 23.20 -29.12
C TRP A 238 21.90 22.25 -28.02
N THR A 239 21.36 21.08 -28.39
CA THR A 239 20.94 20.05 -27.43
C THR A 239 22.09 19.39 -26.67
N HIS A 240 23.31 19.36 -27.22
CA HIS A 240 24.49 18.86 -26.51
C HIS A 240 25.10 19.91 -25.56
N MET A 241 24.85 21.20 -25.80
CA MET A 241 25.31 22.30 -24.93
C MET A 241 24.29 22.67 -23.84
N MET A 242 23.04 22.24 -23.96
CA MET A 242 22.08 22.31 -22.88
C MET A 242 22.36 21.18 -21.88
N GLU A 243 22.45 21.50 -20.59
CA GLU A 243 22.41 20.47 -19.56
C GLU A 243 21.14 19.64 -19.76
N VAL A 244 21.29 18.30 -19.84
CA VAL A 244 20.15 17.39 -19.93
C VAL A 244 19.23 17.73 -18.76
N PRO A 245 17.94 18.05 -18.99
CA PRO A 245 17.00 18.22 -17.90
C PRO A 245 17.06 16.95 -17.07
N GLN A 246 17.57 17.04 -15.84
CA GLN A 246 17.45 15.94 -14.90
C GLN A 246 15.96 15.81 -14.60
N LEU A 247 15.27 14.99 -15.39
CA LEU A 247 14.06 14.35 -14.93
C LEU A 247 14.54 13.49 -13.77
N HIS A 248 14.41 14.02 -12.56
CA HIS A 248 14.45 13.20 -11.37
C HIS A 248 13.36 12.16 -11.62
N GLY A 249 13.76 10.94 -12.03
CA GLY A 249 12.84 9.80 -12.08
C GLY A 249 12.07 9.79 -10.78
N PHE A 250 10.77 9.45 -10.82
CA PHE A 250 9.88 9.61 -9.67
C PHE A 250 10.64 9.34 -8.37
N GLY A 251 10.77 10.37 -7.53
CA GLY A 251 11.83 10.45 -6.53
C GLY A 251 11.84 9.28 -5.54
N PRO A 252 12.66 9.33 -4.47
CA PRO A 252 12.73 8.26 -3.46
C PRO A 252 11.35 7.78 -2.96
N ALA A 253 10.34 8.65 -2.97
CA ALA A 253 8.95 8.33 -2.67
C ALA A 253 8.30 7.31 -3.63
N ALA A 254 8.59 7.32 -4.92
CA ALA A 254 8.00 6.37 -5.86
C ALA A 254 8.73 5.03 -5.91
N ASN A 255 10.05 5.02 -5.68
CA ASN A 255 10.74 3.75 -5.40
C ASN A 255 10.17 3.11 -4.12
N ARG A 256 9.91 3.90 -3.07
CA ARG A 256 9.19 3.44 -1.87
C ARG A 256 7.78 2.94 -2.18
N LEU A 257 7.02 3.64 -3.03
CA LEU A 257 5.69 3.21 -3.45
C LEU A 257 5.74 1.87 -4.21
N LEU A 258 6.71 1.72 -5.13
CA LEU A 258 6.91 0.50 -5.90
C LEU A 258 7.34 -0.67 -5.00
N GLU A 259 8.19 -0.43 -4.02
CA GLU A 259 8.59 -1.41 -3.00
C GLU A 259 7.39 -1.85 -2.14
N ALA A 260 6.59 -0.89 -1.66
CA ALA A 260 5.36 -1.15 -0.89
C ALA A 260 4.35 -1.97 -1.71
N TYR A 261 4.16 -1.60 -2.98
CA TYR A 261 3.30 -2.32 -3.90
C TYR A 261 3.77 -3.75 -4.15
N LYS A 262 5.07 -3.97 -4.36
CA LYS A 262 5.65 -5.32 -4.50
C LYS A 262 5.49 -6.16 -3.23
N MET A 263 5.66 -5.56 -2.05
CA MET A 263 5.41 -6.23 -0.77
C MET A 263 3.95 -6.64 -0.62
N LEU A 264 3.01 -5.75 -0.94
CA LEU A 264 1.58 -6.06 -0.92
C LEU A 264 1.23 -7.21 -1.87
N LEU A 265 1.77 -7.19 -3.09
CA LEU A 265 1.55 -8.26 -4.07
C LEU A 265 2.04 -9.62 -3.56
N LYS A 266 3.23 -9.64 -2.92
CA LYS A 266 3.80 -10.85 -2.31
C LYS A 266 2.92 -11.36 -1.16
N PHE A 267 2.41 -10.47 -0.32
CA PHE A 267 1.52 -10.82 0.78
C PHE A 267 0.19 -11.42 0.27
N LEU A 268 -0.44 -10.78 -0.72
CA LEU A 268 -1.66 -11.31 -1.34
C LEU A 268 -1.42 -12.66 -2.03
N GLY A 269 -0.27 -12.85 -2.68
CA GLY A 269 0.14 -14.14 -3.22
C GLY A 269 0.28 -15.21 -2.13
N ASN A 270 0.87 -14.87 -0.99
CA ASN A 270 0.99 -15.80 0.15
C ASN A 270 -0.38 -16.16 0.75
N LEU A 271 -1.30 -15.21 0.88
CA LEU A 271 -2.67 -15.49 1.34
C LEU A 271 -3.43 -16.41 0.39
N LYS A 272 -3.27 -16.19 -0.92
CA LYS A 272 -3.82 -17.08 -1.93
C LYS A 272 -3.24 -18.50 -1.77
N ASN A 273 -1.92 -18.63 -1.63
CA ASN A 273 -1.28 -19.92 -1.41
C ASN A 273 -1.75 -20.61 -0.13
N LEU A 274 -1.96 -19.84 0.95
CA LEU A 274 -2.48 -20.36 2.22
C LEU A 274 -3.91 -20.87 2.09
N ARG A 275 -4.78 -20.10 1.44
CA ARG A 275 -6.16 -20.50 1.13
C ARG A 275 -6.17 -21.75 0.26
N ASP A 276 -5.33 -21.80 -0.77
CA ASP A 276 -5.26 -22.93 -1.69
C ASP A 276 -4.71 -24.18 -0.98
N SER A 277 -3.75 -24.01 -0.05
CA SER A 277 -3.26 -25.08 0.84
C SER A 277 -4.34 -25.58 1.80
N HIS A 278 -5.10 -24.66 2.41
CA HIS A 278 -6.24 -25.01 3.25
C HIS A 278 -7.33 -25.75 2.45
N ALA A 279 -7.63 -25.30 1.24
CA ALA A 279 -8.57 -25.97 0.34
C ALA A 279 -8.07 -27.39 -0.02
N ALA A 280 -6.78 -27.57 -0.30
CA ALA A 280 -6.19 -28.90 -0.55
C ALA A 280 -6.31 -29.83 0.67
N VAL A 281 -6.06 -29.31 1.89
CA VAL A 281 -6.24 -30.05 3.14
C VAL A 281 -7.71 -30.39 3.38
N ALA A 282 -8.62 -29.45 3.12
CA ALA A 282 -10.06 -29.64 3.27
C ALA A 282 -10.63 -30.65 2.26
N VAL A 283 -10.12 -30.67 1.02
CA VAL A 283 -10.51 -31.66 0.00
C VAL A 283 -9.94 -33.05 0.35
N GLY A 284 -8.72 -33.13 0.86
CA GLY A 284 -8.13 -34.37 1.40
C GLY A 284 -8.83 -34.95 2.64
N SER A 285 -9.72 -34.18 3.26
CA SER A 285 -10.59 -34.60 4.37
C SER A 285 -11.85 -35.37 3.91
N SER A 286 -12.20 -35.29 2.61
CA SER A 286 -13.52 -35.71 2.11
C SER A 286 -13.59 -37.07 1.40
N GLU A 287 -12.49 -37.82 1.28
CA GLU A 287 -12.51 -39.19 0.78
C GLU A 287 -11.65 -40.14 1.63
N SER A 288 -12.26 -40.79 2.62
CA SER A 288 -11.79 -42.10 3.07
C SER A 288 -12.93 -43.12 2.92
N VAL A 289 -13.05 -43.67 1.72
CA VAL A 289 -13.74 -44.94 1.53
C VAL A 289 -12.78 -46.04 1.96
N GLY A 290 -13.11 -46.77 3.02
CA GLY A 290 -12.59 -48.12 3.30
C GLY A 290 -11.26 -48.21 4.06
N GLY A 291 -11.34 -48.30 5.39
CA GLY A 291 -10.51 -49.22 6.19
C GLY A 291 -9.04 -48.87 6.49
N GLU A 292 -8.45 -47.84 5.90
CA GLU A 292 -7.12 -47.35 6.30
C GLU A 292 -7.22 -46.12 7.23
N PRO A 293 -6.35 -46.00 8.27
CA PRO A 293 -6.37 -44.83 9.15
C PRO A 293 -6.11 -43.57 8.33
N SER A 294 -6.95 -42.54 8.53
CA SER A 294 -6.90 -41.32 7.73
C SER A 294 -5.51 -40.68 7.76
N SER A 295 -5.12 -40.04 6.66
CA SER A 295 -3.85 -39.30 6.53
C SER A 295 -3.64 -38.31 7.68
N VAL A 296 -4.72 -37.75 8.22
CA VAL A 296 -4.71 -36.87 9.40
C VAL A 296 -4.35 -37.64 10.67
N THR A 297 -4.90 -38.84 10.89
CA THR A 297 -4.52 -39.68 12.05
C THR A 297 -3.05 -40.11 11.97
N ARG A 298 -2.54 -40.36 10.75
CA ARG A 298 -1.13 -40.68 10.52
C ARG A 298 -0.21 -39.49 10.82
N ILE A 299 -0.55 -38.29 10.31
CA ILE A 299 0.19 -37.05 10.60
C ILE A 299 0.18 -36.74 12.09
N ILE A 300 -0.97 -36.85 12.76
CA ILE A 300 -1.06 -36.64 14.21
C ILE A 300 -0.16 -37.63 14.96
N SER A 301 -0.20 -38.91 14.60
CA SER A 301 0.68 -39.91 15.22
C SER A 301 2.17 -39.64 14.98
N GLU A 302 2.54 -39.13 13.80
CA GLU A 302 3.92 -38.82 13.43
C GLU A 302 4.42 -37.55 14.14
N CYS A 303 3.55 -36.56 14.34
CA CYS A 303 3.80 -35.39 15.16
C CYS A 303 3.96 -35.76 16.66
N GLU A 304 3.09 -36.61 17.20
CA GLU A 304 3.19 -37.10 18.59
C GLU A 304 4.48 -37.90 18.83
N THR A 305 4.87 -38.73 17.86
CA THR A 305 6.12 -39.50 17.91
C THR A 305 7.35 -38.60 17.81
N SER A 306 7.29 -37.55 16.99
CA SER A 306 8.37 -36.57 16.85
C SER A 306 8.53 -35.71 18.12
N LEU A 307 7.43 -35.30 18.74
CA LEU A 307 7.43 -34.54 19.99
C LEU A 307 7.98 -35.35 21.17
N THR A 308 7.66 -36.65 21.24
CA THR A 308 8.21 -37.54 22.27
C THR A 308 9.71 -37.76 22.11
N LEU A 309 10.21 -37.89 20.87
CA LEU A 309 11.66 -37.94 20.59
C LEU A 309 12.37 -36.64 20.96
N LEU A 310 11.81 -35.48 20.57
CA LEU A 310 12.37 -34.17 20.90
C LEU A 310 12.48 -33.95 22.41
N ASN A 311 11.43 -34.29 23.18
CA ASN A 311 11.45 -34.18 24.63
C ASN A 311 12.49 -35.11 25.27
N ARG A 312 12.67 -36.32 24.73
CA ARG A 312 13.71 -37.24 25.19
C ARG A 312 15.11 -36.65 24.96
N ASP A 313 15.35 -36.12 23.77
CA ASP A 313 16.66 -35.59 23.39
C ASP A 313 17.01 -34.31 24.15
N LEU A 314 16.02 -33.43 24.38
CA LEU A 314 16.15 -32.28 25.28
C LEU A 314 16.43 -32.71 26.74
N GLY A 315 15.81 -33.79 27.21
CA GLY A 315 16.10 -34.39 28.51
C GLY A 315 17.54 -34.90 28.62
N ILE A 316 18.07 -35.53 27.57
CA ILE A 316 19.46 -35.99 27.49
C ILE A 316 20.43 -34.80 27.52
N LEU A 317 20.13 -33.75 26.75
CA LEU A 317 20.91 -32.50 26.73
C LEU A 317 20.92 -31.81 28.10
N SER A 318 19.76 -31.71 28.75
CA SER A 318 19.64 -31.15 30.09
C SER A 318 20.45 -31.94 31.13
N ALA A 319 20.37 -33.28 31.08
CA ALA A 319 21.18 -34.15 31.94
C ALA A 319 22.69 -34.04 31.64
N SER A 320 23.09 -33.79 30.39
CA SER A 320 24.49 -33.59 30.02
C SER A 320 25.03 -32.24 30.50
N ILE A 321 24.25 -31.17 30.37
CA ILE A 321 24.57 -29.85 30.94
C ILE A 321 24.67 -29.92 32.47
N ALA A 322 23.78 -30.68 33.13
CA ALA A 322 23.85 -30.88 34.57
C ALA A 322 25.11 -31.64 35.01
N ARG A 323 25.59 -32.60 34.20
CA ARG A 323 26.88 -33.30 34.44
C ARG A 323 28.08 -32.39 34.25
N GLU A 324 28.09 -31.58 33.20
CA GLU A 324 29.14 -30.59 32.92
C GLU A 324 29.23 -29.56 34.07
N LYS A 325 28.10 -28.99 34.49
CA LYS A 325 28.04 -28.07 35.64
C LYS A 325 28.35 -28.73 36.98
N GLY A 326 28.15 -30.05 37.10
CA GLY A 326 28.55 -30.83 38.28
C GLY A 326 30.06 -31.14 38.32
N GLN A 327 30.76 -31.13 37.18
CA GLN A 327 32.21 -31.30 37.10
C GLN A 327 32.98 -30.02 37.46
N ASP A 328 32.39 -28.84 37.23
CA ASP A 328 32.96 -27.54 37.63
C ASP A 328 32.99 -27.30 39.17
N VAL A 329 32.45 -28.23 39.98
CA VAL A 329 32.45 -28.13 41.45
C VAL A 329 33.56 -28.99 42.09
N MET A 330 34.34 -29.75 41.30
CA MET A 330 35.44 -30.60 41.81
C MET A 330 36.82 -30.35 41.18
N LEU A 331 37.09 -29.14 40.71
CA LEU A 331 38.44 -28.61 40.46
C LEU A 331 38.65 -27.29 41.20
#